data_AF-Q8F595-F1
#
_entry.id   AF-Q8F595-F1
#
_cell.length_a   1.000
_cell.length_b   1.000
_cell.length_c   1.000
_cell.angle_alpha   90.00
_cell.angle_beta   90.00
_cell.angle_gamma   90.00
#
_symmetry.space_group_name_H-M   'P 1'
#
loop_
_entity.id
_entity.type
_entity.pdbx_description
1 polymer ?
#
loop_
_entity_poly.entity_id
_entity_poly.type
_entity_poly.pdbx_seq_one_letter_code
_entity_poly.pdbx_strand_id
1 'polypeptide(L)'
;MKQLTFKLIIPLTVISFAAFTKWWYTLPVDAPGTMFRGFPLAYSCPGWHTSLSLQIFLTEFTIDLLTYFLFWFVLIFCINRYLTKVKTFKLVTIALWTISGLTISFGTLMVSNEDNLFYIKRPFDMRVLETGYEFIWQNTERPDYYKYFPKDK
;
A
#
# COMPACT_ATOMS: atom_id res chain seq x y z
N MET A 1 -26.26 -1.08 -4.44
CA MET A 1 -24.94 -1.13 -3.79
C MET A 1 -24.22 -2.45 -3.97
N LYS A 2 -24.79 -3.61 -3.60
CA LYS A 2 -24.11 -4.93 -3.73
C LYS A 2 -23.40 -5.16 -5.09
N GLN A 3 -24.10 -4.95 -6.21
CA GLN A 3 -23.50 -5.11 -7.55
C GLN A 3 -22.36 -4.12 -7.84
N LEU A 4 -22.48 -2.88 -7.39
CA LEU A 4 -21.43 -1.86 -7.56
C LEU A 4 -20.20 -2.18 -6.70
N THR A 5 -20.41 -2.75 -5.51
CA THR A 5 -19.33 -3.20 -4.64
C THR A 5 -18.43 -4.20 -5.35
N PHE A 6 -19.01 -5.25 -5.93
CA PHE A 6 -18.25 -6.27 -6.65
C PHE A 6 -17.70 -5.81 -8.00
N LYS A 7 -18.49 -5.06 -8.78
CA LYS A 7 -18.09 -4.70 -10.15
C LYS A 7 -17.11 -3.53 -10.23
N LEU A 8 -17.08 -2.67 -9.21
CA LEU A 8 -16.36 -1.40 -9.27
C LEU A 8 -15.51 -1.16 -8.02
N ILE A 9 -16.08 -1.23 -6.82
CA ILE A 9 -15.39 -0.81 -5.58
C ILE A 9 -14.20 -1.73 -5.29
N ILE A 10 -14.39 -3.06 -5.31
CA ILE A 10 -13.31 -4.03 -5.05
C ILE A 10 -12.14 -3.85 -6.03
N PRO A 11 -12.33 -3.90 -7.36
CA PRO A 11 -11.19 -3.77 -8.26
C PRO A 11 -10.52 -2.38 -8.19
N LEU A 12 -11.29 -1.29 -8.00
CA LEU A 12 -10.69 0.04 -7.79
C LEU A 12 -9.85 0.09 -6.51
N THR A 13 -10.31 -0.56 -5.44
CA THR A 13 -9.57 -0.67 -4.18
C THR A 13 -8.21 -1.29 -4.43
N VAL A 14 -8.18 -2.47 -5.06
CA VAL A 14 -6.93 -3.20 -5.37
C VAL A 14 -5.99 -2.37 -6.24
N ILE A 15 -6.52 -1.79 -7.33
CA ILE A 15 -5.70 -0.97 -8.25
C ILE A 15 -5.12 0.23 -7.52
N SER A 16 -5.93 0.97 -6.75
CA SER A 16 -5.46 2.15 -6.03
C SER A 16 -4.47 1.82 -4.92
N PHE A 17 -4.70 0.73 -4.18
CA PHE A 17 -3.84 0.26 -3.11
C PHE A 17 -2.43 -0.09 -3.62
N ALA A 18 -2.34 -0.64 -4.83
CA ALA A 18 -1.06 -0.94 -5.46
C ALA A 18 -0.43 0.26 -6.20
N ALA A 19 -1.26 1.12 -6.80
CA ALA A 19 -0.78 2.20 -7.67
C ALA A 19 -0.34 3.45 -6.90
N PHE A 20 -0.92 3.70 -5.73
CA PHE A 20 -0.67 4.88 -4.92
C PHE A 20 -0.41 4.46 -3.49
N THR A 21 0.69 4.93 -2.91
CA THR A 21 1.01 4.66 -1.51
C THR A 21 1.77 5.82 -0.90
N LYS A 22 1.85 5.82 0.42
CA LYS A 22 2.71 6.73 1.16
C LYS A 22 4.01 5.99 1.50
N TRP A 23 5.13 6.64 1.25
CA TRP A 23 6.43 6.18 1.70
C TRP A 23 6.81 6.89 3.00
N TRP A 24 7.56 6.18 3.84
CA TRP A 24 8.01 6.67 5.14
C TRP A 24 9.49 6.38 5.29
N TYR A 25 10.30 7.42 5.37
CA TYR A 25 11.70 7.28 5.76
C TYR A 25 11.78 7.32 7.28
N THR A 26 12.17 6.20 7.88
CA THR A 26 12.18 6.04 9.34
C THR A 26 13.47 5.42 9.84
N LEU A 27 13.76 5.65 11.12
CA LEU A 27 14.80 4.97 11.88
C LEU A 27 14.15 4.01 12.87
N PRO A 28 14.16 2.70 12.60
CA PRO A 28 13.81 1.70 13.60
C PRO A 28 14.84 1.70 14.74
N VAL A 29 14.43 1.30 15.94
CA VAL A 29 15.30 1.33 17.14
C VAL A 29 16.57 0.48 16.98
N ASP A 30 16.48 -0.67 16.30
CA ASP A 30 17.57 -1.65 16.17
C ASP A 30 17.97 -1.95 14.72
N ALA A 31 17.74 -1.00 13.80
CA ALA A 31 18.05 -1.21 12.38
C ALA A 31 18.45 0.07 11.65
N PRO A 32 19.14 -0.04 10.50
CA PRO A 32 19.47 1.12 9.68
C PRO A 32 18.20 1.85 9.21
N GLY A 33 18.37 3.11 8.83
CA GLY A 33 17.30 3.88 8.20
C GLY A 33 16.66 3.07 7.07
N THR A 34 15.34 3.04 7.03
CA THR A 34 14.59 2.14 6.16
C THR A 34 13.41 2.90 5.56
N MET A 35 13.13 2.61 4.28
CA MET A 35 11.95 3.09 3.59
C MET A 35 10.81 2.10 3.81
N PHE A 36 9.73 2.56 4.43
CA PHE A 36 8.50 1.81 4.60
C PHE A 36 7.47 2.27 3.58
N ARG A 37 6.52 1.39 3.27
CA ARG A 37 5.37 1.65 2.40
C ARG A 37 4.06 1.34 3.10
N GLY A 38 3.05 2.15 2.81
CA GLY A 38 1.67 1.96 3.27
C GLY A 38 0.97 3.27 3.58
N PHE A 39 -0.36 3.27 3.51
CA PHE A 39 -1.20 4.40 3.87
C PHE A 39 -2.56 3.91 4.41
N PRO A 40 -3.01 4.38 5.59
CA PRO A 40 -2.39 5.41 6.42
C PRO A 40 -1.25 4.92 7.33
N LEU A 41 -0.99 3.61 7.41
CA LEU A 41 0.04 3.03 8.27
C LEU A 41 1.19 2.43 7.43
N ALA A 42 2.38 2.33 8.01
CA ALA A 42 3.48 1.63 7.35
C ALA A 42 3.29 0.11 7.52
N TYR A 43 2.82 -0.57 6.47
CA TYR A 43 2.54 -2.02 6.50
C TYR A 43 3.67 -2.89 5.97
N SER A 44 4.60 -2.34 5.18
CA SER A 44 5.73 -3.12 4.66
C SER A 44 7.03 -2.34 4.60
N CYS A 45 8.15 -3.05 4.67
CA CYS A 45 9.49 -2.55 4.40
C CYS A 45 10.40 -3.66 3.85
N PRO A 46 11.56 -3.31 3.27
CA PRO A 46 12.59 -4.30 2.98
C PRO A 46 13.05 -5.03 4.24
N GLY A 47 13.40 -6.31 4.12
CA GLY A 47 14.12 -7.04 5.17
C GLY A 47 15.55 -6.54 5.29
N TRP A 48 16.08 -6.56 6.52
CA TRP A 48 17.39 -5.95 6.81
C TRP A 48 18.58 -6.86 6.54
N HIS A 49 18.36 -8.18 6.50
CA HIS A 49 19.43 -9.17 6.40
C HIS A 49 19.45 -9.94 5.08
N THR A 50 18.37 -9.91 4.30
CA THR A 50 18.24 -10.67 3.05
C THR A 50 17.76 -9.76 1.92
N SER A 51 18.51 -9.72 0.82
CA SER A 51 18.12 -8.98 -0.38
C SER A 51 16.77 -9.49 -0.92
N LEU A 52 15.92 -8.58 -1.40
CA LEU A 52 14.60 -8.88 -1.96
C LEU A 52 13.59 -9.48 -0.94
N SER A 53 13.96 -9.66 0.31
CA SER A 53 12.99 -10.00 1.36
C SER A 53 12.15 -8.78 1.76
N LEU A 54 10.90 -9.04 2.14
CA LEU A 54 9.98 -8.05 2.68
C LEU A 54 9.61 -8.41 4.12
N GLN A 55 9.46 -7.39 4.95
CA GLN A 55 8.75 -7.50 6.22
C GLN A 55 7.34 -6.96 6.03
N ILE A 56 6.32 -7.75 6.38
CA ILE A 56 4.91 -7.43 6.19
C ILE A 56 4.21 -7.47 7.55
N PHE A 57 3.52 -6.38 7.89
CA PHE A 57 2.78 -6.22 9.12
C PHE A 57 1.27 -6.35 8.84
N LEU A 58 0.67 -7.48 9.23
CA LEU A 58 -0.68 -7.84 8.81
C LEU A 58 -1.76 -6.89 9.34
N THR A 59 -1.63 -6.40 10.57
CA THR A 59 -2.62 -5.48 11.16
C THR A 59 -2.65 -4.16 10.39
N GLU A 60 -1.48 -3.58 10.16
CA GLU A 60 -1.29 -2.34 9.40
C GLU A 60 -1.77 -2.52 7.95
N PHE A 61 -1.41 -3.63 7.30
CA PHE A 61 -1.88 -3.97 5.95
C PHE A 61 -3.41 -4.02 5.87
N THR A 62 -4.04 -4.64 6.87
CA THR A 62 -5.51 -4.78 6.92
C THR A 62 -6.18 -3.42 7.09
N ILE A 63 -5.66 -2.58 7.99
CA ILE A 63 -6.17 -1.21 8.21
C ILE A 63 -6.03 -0.38 6.95
N ASP A 64 -4.89 -0.46 6.28
CA ASP A 64 -4.64 0.25 5.03
C ASP A 64 -5.62 -0.22 3.96
N LEU A 65 -5.71 -1.52 3.70
CA LEU A 65 -6.63 -2.07 2.70
C LEU A 65 -8.09 -1.65 2.96
N LEU A 66 -8.52 -1.69 4.23
CA LEU A 66 -9.85 -1.22 4.63
C LEU A 66 -10.03 0.27 4.42
N THR A 67 -8.99 1.09 4.58
CA THR A 67 -9.04 2.53 4.33
C THR A 67 -9.28 2.81 2.85
N TYR A 68 -8.56 2.15 1.94
CA TYR A 68 -8.79 2.27 0.49
C TYR A 68 -10.19 1.78 0.11
N PHE A 69 -10.63 0.65 0.68
CA PHE A 69 -11.97 0.13 0.44
C PHE A 69 -13.05 1.12 0.90
N LEU A 70 -12.91 1.67 2.11
CA LEU A 70 -13.85 2.61 2.69
C LEU A 70 -13.90 3.90 1.88
N PHE A 71 -12.75 4.41 1.43
CA PHE A 71 -12.68 5.57 0.55
C PHE A 71 -13.51 5.35 -0.73
N TRP A 72 -13.25 4.27 -1.48
CA TRP A 72 -13.99 3.99 -2.71
C TRP A 72 -15.46 3.67 -2.45
N PHE A 73 -15.75 2.96 -1.36
CA PHE A 73 -17.12 2.66 -0.98
C PHE A 73 -17.91 3.95 -0.73
N VAL A 74 -17.39 4.86 0.09
CA VAL A 74 -18.03 6.14 0.40
C VAL A 74 -18.15 7.00 -0.85
N LEU A 75 -17.08 7.14 -1.64
CA LEU A 75 -17.10 7.92 -2.88
C LEU A 75 -18.19 7.44 -3.84
N ILE A 76 -18.19 6.15 -4.17
CA ILE A 76 -19.15 5.56 -5.12
C ILE A 76 -20.56 5.55 -4.52
N PHE A 77 -20.70 5.35 -3.21
CA PHE A 77 -21.99 5.45 -2.53
C PHE A 77 -22.57 6.87 -2.64
N CYS A 78 -21.77 7.90 -2.36
CA CYS A 78 -22.18 9.29 -2.47
C CYS A 78 -22.56 9.66 -3.91
N ILE A 79 -21.76 9.25 -4.90
CA ILE A 79 -22.07 9.48 -6.32
C ILE A 79 -23.39 8.81 -6.69
N ASN A 80 -23.53 7.52 -6.37
CA ASN A 80 -24.71 6.74 -6.72
C ASN A 80 -25.99 7.20 -6.02
N ARG A 81 -25.86 7.77 -4.81
CA ARG A 81 -27.00 8.22 -4.00
C ARG A 81 -27.41 9.65 -4.32
N TYR A 82 -26.46 10.57 -4.49
CA TYR A 82 -26.73 12.01 -4.53
C TYR A 82 -26.51 12.66 -5.90
N LEU A 83 -25.62 12.13 -6.73
CA LEU A 83 -25.26 12.72 -8.02
C LEU A 83 -26.02 12.04 -9.17
N THR A 84 -25.68 10.78 -9.47
CA THR A 84 -26.30 10.02 -10.57
C THR A 84 -26.25 8.52 -10.31
N LYS A 85 -27.25 7.76 -10.79
CA LYS A 85 -27.23 6.29 -10.71
C LYS A 85 -26.09 5.74 -11.58
N VAL A 86 -25.11 5.11 -10.93
CA VAL A 86 -23.93 4.55 -11.62
C VAL A 86 -24.35 3.30 -12.39
N LYS A 87 -24.20 3.34 -13.72
CA LYS A 87 -24.38 2.17 -14.59
C LYS A 87 -23.01 1.62 -14.97
N THR A 88 -22.76 0.35 -14.67
CA THR A 88 -21.50 -0.32 -15.01
C THR A 88 -21.59 -0.94 -16.40
N PHE A 89 -20.68 -0.56 -17.29
CA PHE A 89 -20.52 -1.23 -18.58
C PHE A 89 -19.72 -2.53 -18.43
N LYS A 90 -20.09 -3.56 -19.22
CA LYS A 90 -19.46 -4.88 -19.17
C LYS A 90 -17.96 -4.81 -19.46
N LEU A 91 -17.56 -4.07 -20.50
CA LEU A 91 -16.15 -3.92 -20.88
C LEU A 91 -15.31 -3.26 -19.77
N VAL A 92 -15.82 -2.18 -19.15
CA VAL A 92 -15.14 -1.51 -18.04
C VAL A 92 -14.97 -2.44 -16.85
N THR A 93 -16.00 -3.22 -16.53
CA THR A 93 -15.95 -4.19 -15.43
C THR A 93 -14.90 -5.27 -15.70
N ILE A 94 -14.85 -5.80 -16.92
CA ILE A 94 -13.84 -6.80 -17.32
C ILE A 94 -12.45 -6.20 -17.20
N ALA A 95 -12.20 -5.03 -17.77
CA ALA A 95 -10.89 -4.38 -17.73
C ALA A 95 -10.42 -4.14 -16.29
N LEU A 96 -11.28 -3.62 -15.42
CA LEU A 96 -10.97 -3.39 -14.00
C LEU A 96 -10.60 -4.69 -13.28
N TRP A 97 -11.37 -5.76 -13.50
CA TRP A 97 -11.07 -7.06 -12.90
C TRP A 97 -9.80 -7.69 -13.46
N THR A 98 -9.51 -7.52 -14.76
CA THR A 98 -8.26 -7.99 -15.36
C THR A 98 -7.06 -7.29 -14.73
N ILE A 99 -7.08 -5.96 -14.62
CA ILE A 99 -5.98 -5.20 -14.01
C ILE A 99 -5.84 -5.59 -12.53
N SER A 100 -6.95 -5.60 -11.78
CA SER A 100 -6.95 -6.01 -10.38
C SER A 100 -6.42 -7.43 -10.19
N GLY A 101 -6.78 -8.36 -11.07
CA GLY A 101 -6.30 -9.73 -11.04
C GLY A 101 -4.79 -9.82 -11.28
N LEU A 102 -4.26 -9.09 -12.26
CA LEU A 102 -2.82 -9.00 -12.51
C LEU A 102 -2.07 -8.41 -11.31
N THR A 103 -2.61 -7.37 -10.69
CA THR A 103 -2.05 -6.76 -9.48
C THR A 103 -1.98 -7.75 -8.32
N ILE A 104 -3.06 -8.50 -8.07
CA ILE A 104 -3.08 -9.54 -7.02
C ILE A 104 -2.09 -10.63 -7.34
N SER A 105 -2.07 -11.15 -8.57
CA SER A 105 -1.13 -12.20 -8.97
C SER A 105 0.32 -11.77 -8.78
N PHE A 106 0.67 -10.56 -9.17
CA PHE A 106 2.02 -10.01 -8.97
C PHE A 106 2.34 -9.84 -7.47
N GLY A 107 1.41 -9.31 -6.68
CA GLY A 107 1.56 -9.19 -5.24
C GLY A 107 1.77 -10.54 -4.56
N THR A 108 0.99 -11.56 -4.92
CA THR A 108 1.15 -12.93 -4.43
C THR A 108 2.52 -13.48 -4.77
N LEU A 109 3.01 -13.30 -6.01
CA LEU A 109 4.36 -13.75 -6.40
C LEU A 109 5.46 -13.11 -5.55
N MET A 110 5.35 -11.81 -5.22
CA MET A 110 6.32 -11.14 -4.34
C MET A 110 6.27 -11.69 -2.91
N VAL A 111 5.07 -11.99 -2.42
CA VAL A 111 4.82 -12.46 -1.05
C VAL A 111 5.20 -13.94 -0.88
N SER A 112 5.18 -14.73 -1.94
CA SER A 112 5.57 -16.16 -1.94
C SER A 112 7.06 -16.43 -1.73
N ASN A 113 7.91 -15.39 -1.66
CA ASN A 113 9.32 -15.59 -1.30
C ASN A 113 9.44 -16.09 0.16
N GLU A 114 10.14 -17.20 0.37
CA GLU A 114 10.32 -17.84 1.68
C GLU A 114 11.09 -16.97 2.67
N ASP A 115 11.92 -16.06 2.17
CA ASP A 115 12.69 -15.12 3.00
C ASP A 115 11.84 -13.97 3.55
N ASN A 116 10.56 -13.85 3.13
CA ASN A 116 9.67 -12.82 3.64
C ASN A 116 9.30 -13.07 5.10
N LEU A 117 9.30 -12.00 5.89
CA LEU A 117 8.95 -12.04 7.31
C LEU A 117 7.54 -11.48 7.51
N PHE A 118 6.69 -12.26 8.19
CA PHE A 118 5.32 -11.88 8.49
C PHE A 118 5.14 -11.68 9.98
N TYR A 119 4.60 -10.51 10.35
CA TYR A 119 4.28 -10.19 11.73
C TYR A 119 2.82 -9.79 11.84
N ILE A 120 2.14 -10.26 12.89
CA ILE A 120 0.75 -9.87 13.15
C ILE A 120 0.63 -8.34 13.28
N LYS A 121 1.57 -7.74 14.02
CA LYS A 121 1.71 -6.30 14.23
C LYS A 121 3.19 -5.95 14.19
N ARG A 122 3.55 -4.74 13.76
CA ARG A 122 4.95 -4.31 13.76
C ARG A 122 5.58 -4.48 15.16
N PRO A 123 6.68 -5.24 15.30
CA PRO A 123 7.24 -5.61 16.61
C PRO A 123 8.19 -4.55 17.20
N PHE A 124 8.43 -3.45 16.47
CA PHE A 124 9.37 -2.42 16.86
C PHE A 124 8.80 -1.02 16.68
N ASP A 125 9.33 -0.09 17.46
CA ASP A 125 9.09 1.33 17.28
C ASP A 125 9.99 1.91 16.19
N MET A 126 9.53 3.00 15.60
CA MET A 126 10.26 3.69 14.55
C MET A 126 10.09 5.20 14.70
N ARG A 127 11.18 5.93 14.49
CA ARG A 127 11.16 7.39 14.42
C ARG A 127 10.98 7.81 12.96
N VAL A 128 9.87 8.46 12.65
CA VAL A 128 9.61 9.00 11.32
C VAL A 128 10.45 10.26 11.12
N LEU A 129 11.28 10.28 10.07
CA LEU A 129 12.09 11.44 9.70
C LEU A 129 11.43 12.22 8.56
N GLU A 130 10.97 11.52 7.52
CA GLU A 130 10.38 12.13 6.35
C GLU A 130 9.31 11.22 5.76
N THR A 131 8.31 11.82 5.12
CA THR A 131 7.26 11.06 4.44
C THR A 131 6.82 11.78 3.17
N GLY A 132 6.36 11.02 2.19
CA GLY A 132 5.75 11.57 0.99
C GLY A 132 4.85 10.55 0.33
N TYR A 133 4.22 10.96 -0.77
CA TYR A 133 3.40 10.07 -1.57
C TYR A 133 4.15 9.69 -2.83
N GLU A 134 3.98 8.45 -3.26
CA GLU A 134 4.51 7.97 -4.52
C GLU A 134 3.45 7.18 -5.29
N PHE A 135 3.54 7.28 -6.60
CA PHE A 135 2.87 6.37 -7.50
C PHE A 135 3.80 5.22 -7.90
N ILE A 136 3.22 4.10 -8.31
CA ILE A 136 3.96 2.88 -8.69
C ILE A 136 5.02 3.08 -9.79
N TRP A 137 4.88 4.11 -10.63
CA TRP A 137 5.86 4.42 -11.69
C TRP A 137 6.95 5.43 -11.26
N GLN A 138 6.87 5.99 -10.05
CA GLN A 138 7.85 6.94 -9.54
C GLN A 138 8.94 6.19 -8.79
N ASN A 139 10.20 6.53 -9.09
CA ASN A 139 11.35 6.08 -8.30
C ASN A 139 11.65 7.13 -7.24
N THR A 140 11.15 6.90 -6.02
CA THR A 140 11.47 7.76 -4.88
C THR A 140 12.87 7.41 -4.37
N GLU A 141 13.79 8.38 -4.44
CA GLU A 141 15.12 8.24 -3.86
C GLU A 141 15.04 8.29 -2.33
N ARG A 142 15.87 7.48 -1.68
CA ARG A 142 16.00 7.48 -0.22
C ARG A 142 16.62 8.82 0.22
N PRO A 143 16.04 9.51 1.22
CA PRO A 143 16.63 10.72 1.78
C PRO A 143 18.05 10.49 2.33
N ASP A 144 18.91 11.50 2.22
CA ASP A 144 20.27 11.47 2.81
C ASP A 144 20.19 11.41 4.34
N TYR A 145 20.83 10.40 4.93
CA TYR A 145 20.90 10.21 6.39
C TYR A 145 21.63 11.37 7.07
N TYR A 146 22.72 11.87 6.46
CA TYR A 146 23.55 12.92 7.05
C TYR A 146 22.87 14.29 7.08
N LYS A 147 21.77 14.46 6.34
CA LYS A 147 20.88 15.62 6.47
C LYS A 147 20.27 15.71 7.88
N TYR A 148 20.02 14.57 8.51
CA TYR A 148 19.42 14.48 9.85
C TYR A 148 20.47 14.28 10.95
N PHE A 149 21.60 13.66 10.63
CA PHE A 149 22.71 13.39 11.55
C PHE A 149 24.04 13.90 10.99
N PRO A 150 24.23 15.23 10.92
CA PRO A 150 25.43 15.82 10.31
C PRO A 150 26.71 15.52 11.10
N LYS A 151 26.59 15.13 12.37
CA LYS A 151 27.72 14.79 13.25
C LYS A 151 28.30 13.41 12.98
N ASP A 152 27.58 12.55 12.27
CA ASP A 152 27.98 11.16 11.99
C ASP A 152 28.77 11.03 10.67
N LYS A 153 28.97 12.14 9.95
CA LYS A 153 29.60 12.19 8.62
C LYS A 153 31.11 12.02 8.66
#